data_AF-A0A4Y7RQR6-F1
#
_entry.id   AF-A0A4Y7RQR6-F1
#
_cell.length_a   1.000
_cell.length_b   1.000
_cell.length_c   1.000
_cell.angle_alpha   90.00
_cell.angle_beta   90.00
_cell.angle_gamma   90.00
#
_symmetry.space_group_name_H-M   'P 1'
#
loop_
_entity.id
_entity.type
_entity.pdbx_description
1 polymer ?
#
loop_
_entity_poly.entity_id
_entity_poly.type
_entity_poly.pdbx_seq_one_letter_code
_entity_poly.pdbx_strand_id
1 'polypeptide(L)'
;MLFFNAQVTESLTFVSLIENINSGNGNEYKIVKVDMATKKTLAAEYNIEKVPAVVVLDQGKIVKRLDCVMDKEIIKNQLGM
;
A
#
# COMPACT_ATOMS: atom_id res chain seq x y z
N MET A 1 -4.90 2.51 -0.39
CA MET A 1 -4.77 2.07 1.01
C MET A 1 -3.61 1.11 1.13
N LEU A 2 -2.80 1.29 2.16
CA LEU A 2 -1.59 0.51 2.44
C LEU A 2 -1.79 -0.26 3.74
N PHE A 3 -1.88 -1.58 3.64
CA PHE A 3 -2.01 -2.50 4.76
C PHE A 3 -0.62 -2.87 5.27
N PHE A 4 -0.38 -2.67 6.56
CA PHE A 4 0.91 -2.90 7.18
C PHE A 4 0.78 -3.54 8.56
N ASN A 5 1.88 -4.08 9.08
CA ASN A 5 2.01 -4.49 10.48
C ASN A 5 3.35 -3.99 11.03
N ALA A 6 3.32 -3.22 12.12
CA ALA A 6 4.53 -2.67 12.73
C ALA A 6 5.50 -3.72 13.28
N GLN A 7 5.02 -4.95 13.53
CA GLN A 7 5.86 -6.08 13.96
C GLN A 7 6.62 -6.74 12.79
N VAL A 8 6.33 -6.38 11.54
CA VAL A 8 6.96 -6.93 10.34
C VAL A 8 7.87 -5.88 9.71
N THR A 9 9.18 -6.07 9.81
CA THR A 9 10.18 -5.11 9.30
C THR A 9 10.00 -4.77 7.83
N GLU A 10 9.82 -5.80 6.98
CA GLU A 10 9.57 -5.61 5.54
C GLU A 10 8.35 -4.70 5.28
N SER A 11 7.31 -4.85 6.11
CA SER A 11 6.11 -4.03 6.02
C SER A 11 6.39 -2.56 6.31
N LEU A 12 7.25 -2.25 7.28
CA LEU A 12 7.66 -0.88 7.59
C LEU A 12 8.52 -0.28 6.47
N THR A 13 9.47 -1.06 5.95
CA THR A 13 10.33 -0.61 4.84
C THR A 13 9.50 -0.29 3.61
N PHE A 14 8.50 -1.12 3.30
CA PHE A 14 7.60 -0.90 2.18
C PHE A 14 6.69 0.33 2.37
N VAL A 15 6.26 0.64 3.60
CA VAL A 15 5.52 1.88 3.91
C VAL A 15 6.36 3.10 3.51
N SER A 16 7.61 3.16 3.96
CA SER A 16 8.52 4.27 3.65
C SER A 16 8.80 4.39 2.15
N LEU A 17 8.89 3.26 1.45
CA LEU A 17 9.05 3.22 -0.01
C LEU A 17 7.88 3.89 -0.73
N ILE A 18 6.64 3.52 -0.39
CA ILE A 18 5.44 4.07 -1.00
C ILE A 18 5.28 5.56 -0.69
N GLU A 19 5.58 5.98 0.54
CA GLU A 19 5.57 7.40 0.89
C GLU A 19 6.60 8.20 0.08
N ASN A 20 7.81 7.66 -0.09
CA ASN A 20 8.85 8.31 -0.89
C ASN A 20 8.45 8.45 -2.36
N ILE A 21 7.86 7.40 -2.96
CA ILE A 21 7.36 7.44 -4.34
C ILE A 21 6.26 8.49 -4.48
N ASN A 22 5.28 8.49 -3.58
CA ASN A 22 4.17 9.42 -3.65
C ASN A 22 4.60 10.88 -3.46
N SER A 23 5.49 11.16 -2.49
CA SER A 23 6.03 12.50 -2.30
C SER A 23 6.92 12.96 -3.46
N GLY A 24 7.66 12.05 -4.09
CA GLY A 24 8.42 12.34 -5.31
C GLY A 24 7.55 12.74 -6.50
N ASN A 25 6.27 12.36 -6.50
CA ASN A 25 5.30 12.68 -7.53
C ASN A 25 4.22 13.66 -7.02
N GLY A 26 4.60 14.63 -6.18
CA GLY A 26 3.68 15.71 -5.79
C GLY A 26 2.50 15.29 -4.90
N ASN A 27 2.55 14.10 -4.29
CA ASN A 27 1.48 13.52 -3.47
C ASN A 27 0.15 13.34 -4.22
N GLU A 28 0.20 12.90 -5.48
CA GLU A 28 -0.98 12.58 -6.29
C GLU A 28 -1.95 11.60 -5.62
N TYR A 29 -1.43 10.66 -4.80
CA TYR A 29 -2.25 9.71 -4.07
C TYR A 29 -2.45 10.10 -2.61
N LYS A 30 -3.69 9.97 -2.13
CA LYS A 30 -3.97 9.95 -0.69
C LYS A 30 -3.61 8.58 -0.11
N ILE A 31 -2.51 8.51 0.63
CA ILE A 31 -2.11 7.28 1.34
C ILE A 31 -2.94 7.14 2.62
N VAL A 32 -3.70 6.05 2.72
CA VAL A 32 -4.39 5.62 3.94
C VAL A 32 -3.71 4.36 4.44
N LYS A 33 -3.02 4.46 5.59
CA LYS A 33 -2.35 3.32 6.23
C LYS A 33 -3.35 2.56 7.10
N VAL A 34 -3.39 1.24 6.95
CA VAL A 34 -4.27 0.34 7.69
C VAL A 34 -3.41 -0.65 8.46
N ASP A 35 -3.40 -0.53 9.77
CA ASP A 35 -2.66 -1.45 10.64
C ASP A 35 -3.45 -2.76 10.80
N MET A 36 -2.90 -3.85 10.28
CA MET A 36 -3.51 -5.17 10.37
C MET A 36 -3.54 -5.76 11.79
N ALA A 37 -2.72 -5.27 12.71
CA ALA A 37 -2.80 -5.68 14.11
C ALA A 37 -4.14 -5.28 14.74
N THR A 38 -4.69 -4.12 14.34
CA THR A 38 -5.88 -3.52 14.95
C THR A 38 -7.12 -3.50 14.04
N LYS A 39 -6.95 -3.59 12.71
CA LYS A 39 -8.02 -3.46 11.72
C LYS A 39 -8.27 -4.73 10.90
N LYS A 40 -8.33 -5.88 11.58
CA LYS A 40 -8.49 -7.21 10.95
C LYS A 40 -9.75 -7.34 10.09
N THR A 41 -10.89 -6.81 10.56
CA THR A 41 -12.16 -6.83 9.80
C THR A 41 -12.02 -6.13 8.46
N LEU A 42 -11.42 -4.93 8.45
CA LEU A 42 -11.20 -4.16 7.23
C LEU A 42 -10.24 -4.90 6.28
N ALA A 43 -9.16 -5.49 6.79
CA ALA A 43 -8.27 -6.29 5.96
C ALA A 43 -8.99 -7.48 5.30
N ALA A 44 -9.90 -8.15 6.03
CA ALA A 44 -10.70 -9.25 5.50
C ALA A 44 -11.67 -8.81 4.40
N GLU A 45 -12.32 -7.64 4.53
CA GLU A 45 -13.20 -7.09 3.47
C GLU A 45 -12.45 -6.87 2.15
N TYR A 46 -11.17 -6.52 2.23
CA TYR A 46 -10.30 -6.35 1.07
C TYR A 46 -9.57 -7.64 0.67
N ASN A 47 -9.87 -8.77 1.31
CA ASN A 47 -9.22 -10.07 1.12
C ASN A 47 -7.68 -9.97 1.24
N ILE A 48 -7.22 -9.28 2.28
CA ILE A 48 -5.80 -9.11 2.59
C ILE A 48 -5.42 -10.07 3.71
N GLU A 49 -4.62 -11.08 3.36
CA GLU A 49 -4.14 -12.11 4.30
C GLU A 49 -2.67 -11.91 4.69
N LYS A 50 -1.91 -11.15 3.89
CA LYS A 50 -0.48 -10.93 4.04
C LYS A 50 -0.14 -9.45 3.99
N VAL A 51 0.93 -9.08 4.69
CA VAL A 51 1.51 -7.73 4.68
C VAL A 51 2.96 -7.79 4.21
N PRO A 52 3.46 -6.71 3.58
CA PRO A 52 2.72 -5.51 3.15
C PRO A 52 1.73 -5.82 2.00
N ALA A 53 0.66 -5.03 1.91
CA ALA A 53 -0.27 -5.09 0.78
C ALA A 53 -0.81 -3.70 0.44
N VAL A 54 -0.99 -3.40 -0.85
CA VAL A 54 -1.53 -2.11 -1.30
C VAL A 54 -2.67 -2.31 -2.28
N VAL A 55 -3.76 -1.60 -2.02
CA VAL A 55 -4.92 -1.50 -2.92
C VAL A 55 -5.10 -0.04 -3.33
N VAL A 56 -5.23 0.21 -4.62
CA VAL A 56 -5.57 1.53 -5.16
C VAL A 56 -7.09 1.58 -5.30
N LEU A 57 -7.67 2.64 -4.74
CA LEU A 57 -9.10 2.88 -4.83
C LEU A 57 -9.37 4.10 -5.70
N ASP A 58 -10.38 3.99 -6.55
CA ASP A 58 -11.00 5.14 -7.20
C ASP A 58 -12.51 5.10 -6.93
N GLN A 59 -13.05 6.23 -6.46
CA GLN A 59 -14.46 6.35 -6.07
C GLN A 59 -14.97 5.20 -5.17
N GLY A 60 -14.14 4.73 -4.24
CA GLY A 60 -14.46 3.65 -3.30
C GLY A 60 -14.38 2.23 -3.89
N LYS A 61 -14.02 2.07 -5.16
CA LYS A 61 -13.84 0.78 -5.82
C LYS A 61 -12.36 0.44 -5.95
N ILE A 62 -12.02 -0.84 -5.80
CA ILE A 62 -10.66 -1.31 -6.05
C ILE A 62 -10.39 -1.26 -7.54
N VAL A 63 -9.46 -0.41 -7.97
CA VAL A 63 -9.02 -0.32 -9.37
C VAL A 63 -7.70 -1.02 -9.62
N LYS A 64 -6.88 -1.19 -8.57
CA LYS A 64 -5.60 -1.90 -8.69
C LYS A 64 -5.15 -2.50 -7.35
N ARG A 65 -4.34 -3.55 -7.44
CA ARG A 65 -3.54 -4.09 -6.33
C ARG A 65 -2.09 -4.05 -6.77
N LEU A 66 -1.19 -3.57 -5.92
CA LEU A 66 0.23 -3.49 -6.26
C LEU A 66 0.94 -4.76 -5.86
N ASP A 67 1.94 -5.14 -6.65
CA ASP A 67 2.91 -6.13 -6.23
C ASP A 67 3.85 -5.47 -5.22
N CYS A 68 3.98 -6.08 -4.04
CA CYS A 68 4.76 -5.50 -2.95
C CYS A 68 6.25 -5.86 -3.06
N VAL A 69 6.87 -5.41 -4.15
CA VAL A 69 8.30 -5.58 -4.43
C VAL A 69 9.09 -4.33 -4.00
N MET A 70 10.36 -4.51 -3.62
CA MET A 70 11.21 -3.40 -3.14
C MET A 70 11.82 -2.53 -4.25
N ASP A 71 11.35 -2.69 -5.49
CA ASP A 71 11.81 -1.93 -6.65
C ASP A 71 10.91 -0.73 -6.93
N LYS A 72 11.49 0.47 -6.87
CA LYS A 72 10.77 1.74 -7.08
C LYS A 72 10.20 1.86 -8.48
N GLU A 73 10.93 1.43 -9.51
CA GLU A 73 10.52 1.59 -10.90
C GLU A 73 9.36 0.66 -11.22
N ILE A 74 9.37 -0.56 -10.68
CA ILE A 74 8.24 -1.49 -10.81
C ILE A 74 6.97 -0.88 -10.20
N ILE A 75 7.06 -0.35 -8.97
CA ILE A 75 5.89 0.28 -8.32
C ILE A 75 5.41 1.50 -9.11
N LYS A 76 6.31 2.36 -9.59
CA LYS A 76 5.93 3.53 -10.39
C LYS A 76 5.21 3.14 -11.67
N ASN A 77 5.74 2.18 -12.42
CA ASN A 77 5.08 1.61 -13.60
C ASN A 77 3.68 1.06 -13.26
N GLN A 78 3.53 0.42 -12.10
CA GLN A 78 2.21 -0.03 -11.62
C GLN A 78 1.28 1.12 -11.23
N LEU A 79 1.80 2.26 -10.80
CA LEU A 79 1.01 3.46 -10.52
C LEU A 79 0.76 4.33 -11.76
N GLY A 80 1.30 3.95 -12.93
CA GLY A 80 1.21 4.75 -14.15
C GLY A 80 2.07 6.02 -14.10
N MET A 81 3.16 5.96 -13.32
CA MET A 81 4.10 7.04 -13.04
C MET A 81 5.44 6.84 -13.74
#